data_AF-A0A519KCR6-F1
#
_entry.id   AF-A0A519KCR6-F1
#
_cell.length_a   1.000
_cell.length_b   1.000
_cell.length_c   1.000
_cell.angle_alpha   90.00
_cell.angle_beta   90.00
_cell.angle_gamma   90.00
#
_symmetry.space_group_name_H-M   'P 1'
#
loop_
_entity.id
_entity.type
_entity.pdbx_description
1 polymer ?
#
loop_
_entity_poly.entity_id
_entity_poly.type
_entity_poly.pdbx_seq_one_letter_code
_entity_poly.pdbx_strand_id
1 'polypeptide(L)' 'MSDPSNEFGEEPGVFDFEDEAAVEAATQRALADFAAGRTVSHDAVKRWLLSLSTANPLPRPKCGE' A
#
# COMPACT_ATOMS: atom_id res chain seq x y z
N MET A 1 1.68 29.18 31.25
CA MET A 1 2.70 28.16 31.00
C MET A 1 2.82 28.05 29.51
N SER A 2 3.92 28.55 28.95
CA SER A 2 4.20 28.40 27.53
C SER A 2 4.78 27.01 27.33
N ASP A 3 4.13 26.21 26.50
CA ASP A 3 4.66 24.93 26.01
C ASP A 3 6.02 25.21 25.36
N PRO A 4 7.11 24.51 25.74
CA PRO A 4 8.42 24.77 25.17
C PRO A 4 8.37 24.43 23.69
N SER A 5 8.53 25.47 22.87
CA SER A 5 8.79 25.37 21.43
C SER A 5 9.77 24.23 21.17
N ASN A 6 9.32 23.18 20.48
CA ASN A 6 10.22 22.28 19.80
C ASN A 6 10.87 23.11 18.68
N GLU A 7 12.13 23.49 18.84
CA GLU A 7 12.92 24.36 17.95
C GLU A 7 13.30 23.70 16.61
N PHE A 8 12.43 22.85 16.08
CA PHE A 8 12.40 22.41 14.69
C PHE A 8 10.93 22.52 14.27
N GLY A 9 10.59 23.55 13.50
CA GLY A 9 9.28 23.60 12.85
C GLY A 9 9.14 22.30 12.04
N GLU A 10 8.25 21.42 12.46
CA GLU A 10 8.03 20.14 11.81
C GLU A 10 7.46 20.45 10.42
N GLU A 11 8.34 20.46 9.41
CA GLU A 11 7.88 20.58 8.04
C GLU A 11 6.96 19.38 7.75
N PRO A 12 5.81 19.62 7.10
CA PRO A 12 4.85 18.56 6.85
C PRO A 12 5.52 17.41 6.10
N GLY A 13 5.36 16.21 6.64
CA GLY A 13 5.87 14.99 6.05
C GLY A 13 5.26 14.74 4.68
N VAL A 14 5.94 13.94 3.84
CA VAL A 14 5.45 13.55 2.51
C VAL A 14 4.07 12.85 2.56
N PHE A 15 3.68 12.33 3.72
CA PHE A 15 2.39 11.66 3.96
C PHE A 15 1.32 12.56 4.60
N ASP A 16 1.64 13.81 4.93
CA ASP A 16 0.70 14.74 5.59
C ASP A 16 -0.25 15.43 4.59
N PHE A 17 -0.05 15.20 3.29
CA PHE A 17 -0.88 15.72 2.22
C PHE A 17 -1.70 14.60 1.58
N GLU A 18 -3.00 14.62 1.81
CA GLU A 18 -3.93 13.74 1.10
C GLU A 18 -4.25 14.32 -0.28
N ASP A 19 -3.88 13.60 -1.35
CA ASP A 19 -4.33 13.89 -2.71
C ASP A 19 -5.58 13.05 -3.01
N GLU A 20 -6.74 13.64 -2.73
CA GLU A 20 -8.05 12.99 -2.92
C GLU A 20 -8.26 12.54 -4.38
N ALA A 21 -7.79 13.32 -5.35
CA ALA A 21 -7.91 12.97 -6.77
C ALA A 21 -7.06 11.73 -7.12
N ALA A 22 -5.85 11.63 -6.54
CA ALA A 22 -5.02 10.44 -6.70
C ALA A 22 -5.65 9.21 -6.03
N VAL A 23 -6.26 9.36 -4.86
CA VAL A 23 -6.96 8.27 -4.15
C VAL A 23 -8.16 7.76 -4.96
N GLU A 24 -8.98 8.66 -5.50
CA GLU A 24 -10.13 8.31 -6.35
C GLU A 24 -9.66 7.61 -7.64
N ALA A 25 -8.63 8.15 -8.31
CA ALA A 25 -8.07 7.53 -9.52
C ALA A 25 -7.49 6.12 -9.23
N ALA A 26 -6.86 5.91 -8.08
CA ALA A 26 -6.38 4.61 -7.65
C ALA A 26 -7.54 3.62 -7.42
N THR A 27 -8.62 4.08 -6.78
CA THR A 27 -9.82 3.29 -6.53
C THR A 27 -10.49 2.85 -7.83
N GLN A 28 -10.69 3.77 -8.78
CA GLN A 28 -11.28 3.44 -10.09
C GLN A 28 -10.43 2.44 -10.87
N ARG A 29 -9.10 2.55 -10.80
CA ARG A 29 -8.20 1.54 -11.39
C ARG A 29 -8.39 0.17 -10.76
N ALA A 30 -8.45 0.10 -9.42
CA ALA A 30 -8.64 -1.16 -8.71
C ALA A 30 -9.97 -1.84 -9.06
N LEU A 31 -11.05 -1.06 -9.17
CA LEU A 31 -12.36 -1.56 -9.61
C LEU A 31 -12.32 -2.08 -11.05
N ALA A 32 -11.64 -1.38 -11.95
CA ALA A 32 -11.46 -1.83 -13.33
C ALA A 32 -10.61 -3.12 -13.43
N ASP A 33 -9.59 -3.27 -12.58
CA ASP A 33 -8.81 -4.50 -12.48
C ASP A 33 -9.65 -5.67 -11.97
N PHE A 34 -10.49 -5.43 -10.94
CA PHE A 34 -11.42 -6.42 -10.43
C PHE A 34 -12.44 -6.86 -11.48
N ALA A 35 -13.07 -5.90 -12.19
CA ALA A 35 -14.03 -6.19 -13.25
C ALA A 35 -13.41 -6.98 -14.42
N ALA A 36 -12.12 -6.77 -14.69
CA ALA A 36 -11.37 -7.51 -15.70
C ALA A 36 -10.79 -8.85 -15.20
N GLY A 37 -11.07 -9.25 -13.95
CA GLY A 37 -10.55 -10.48 -13.36
C GLY A 37 -9.04 -10.47 -13.08
N ARG A 38 -8.41 -9.28 -13.07
CA ARG A 38 -6.98 -9.11 -12.76
C ARG A 38 -6.75 -9.09 -11.24
N THR A 39 -7.14 -10.18 -10.58
CA THR A 39 -7.00 -10.36 -9.14
C THR A 39 -6.05 -11.50 -8.82
N VAL A 40 -5.39 -11.43 -7.65
CA VAL A 40 -4.61 -12.52 -7.08
C VAL A 40 -5.42 -13.16 -5.96
N SER A 41 -5.41 -14.50 -5.87
CA SER A 41 -6.11 -15.20 -4.80
C SER A 41 -5.51 -14.87 -3.43
N HIS A 42 -6.37 -14.86 -2.40
CA HIS A 42 -5.95 -14.66 -1.02
C HIS A 42 -4.87 -15.69 -0.60
N ASP A 43 -5.02 -16.95 -1.00
CA ASP A 43 -4.09 -18.02 -0.65
C ASP A 43 -2.72 -17.83 -1.29
N ALA A 44 -2.66 -17.36 -2.54
CA ALA A 44 -1.40 -17.00 -3.19
C ALA A 44 -0.71 -15.84 -2.48
N VAL A 45 -1.45 -14.79 -2.12
CA VAL A 45 -0.89 -13.66 -1.35
C VAL A 45 -0.41 -14.12 0.02
N LYS A 46 -1.18 -14.92 0.75
CA LYS A 46 -0.80 -15.44 2.07
C LYS A 46 0.47 -16.26 2.02
N ARG A 47 0.59 -17.18 1.05
CA ARG A 47 1.79 -18.01 0.87
C ARG A 47 3.01 -17.16 0.57
N TRP A 48 2.85 -16.14 -0.27
CA TRP A 48 3.91 -15.19 -0.57
C TRP A 48 4.34 -14.41 0.68
N LEU A 49 3.39 -13.81 1.42
CA LEU A 49 3.69 -13.05 2.64
C LEU A 49 4.44 -13.88 3.69
N LEU A 50 4.01 -15.12 3.92
CA LEU A 50 4.67 -16.03 4.88
C LEU A 50 6.09 -16.41 4.46
N SER A 51 6.40 -16.37 3.16
CA SER A 51 7.76 -16.66 2.67
C SER A 51 8.74 -15.52 2.90
N LEU A 52 8.26 -14.27 3.02
CA LEU A 52 9.11 -13.09 3.10
C LEU A 52 10.01 -13.07 4.35
N SER A 53 9.59 -13.73 5.43
CA SER A 53 10.39 -13.86 6.66
C SER A 53 11.33 -15.07 6.67
N THR A 54 11.45 -15.79 5.55
CA THR A 54 12.28 -17.00 5.43
C THR A 54 13.56 -16.70 4.64
N ALA A 55 14.53 -17.62 4.69
CA ALA A 55 15.78 -17.48 3.94
C ALA A 55 15.59 -17.56 2.40
N ASN A 56 14.43 -18.01 1.92
CA ASN A 56 14.12 -18.10 0.49
C ASN A 56 12.72 -17.54 0.20
N PRO A 57 12.58 -16.22 0.07
CA PRO A 57 11.29 -15.59 -0.23
C PRO A 57 10.79 -16.03 -1.61
N LEU A 58 9.48 -16.30 -1.69
CA LEU A 58 8.81 -16.64 -2.94
C LEU A 58 8.66 -15.38 -3.81
N PRO A 59 8.59 -15.54 -5.15
CA PRO A 59 8.27 -14.43 -6.03
C PRO A 59 6.85 -13.92 -5.75
N ARG A 60 6.62 -12.64 -6.05
CA ARG A 60 5.31 -12.02 -5.92
C ARG A 60 4.30 -12.74 -6.84
N PRO A 61 3.12 -13.11 -6.33
CA PRO A 61 2.12 -13.84 -7.11
C PRO A 61 1.53 -12.98 -8.22
N LYS A 62 1.04 -13.65 -9.27
CA LYS A 62 0.47 -13.01 -10.46
C LYS A 62 -1.05 -13.15 -10.49
N CYS A 63 -1.70 -12.29 -11.28
CA CYS A 63 -3.15 -12.38 -11.47
C CYS A 63 -3.54 -13.77 -12.01
N GLY A 64 -4.59 -14.35 -11.46
CA GLY A 64 -5.07 -15.70 -11.80
C GLY A 64 -4.43 -16.84 -11.02
N GLU A 65 -3.47 -16.57 -10.13
CA GLU A 65 -2.90 -17.53 -9.16
C GLU A 65 -3.64 -17.50 -7.81
#